data_AF-A0A101Y135-F1
#
_entry.id   AF-A0A101Y135-F1
#
_cell.length_a   1.000
_cell.length_b   1.000
_cell.length_c   1.000
_cell.angle_alpha   90.00
_cell.angle_beta   90.00
_cell.angle_gamma   90.00
#
_symmetry.space_group_name_H-M   'P 1'
#
loop_
_entity.id
_entity.type
_entity.pdbx_description
1 polymer ?
#
loop_
_entity_poly.entity_id
_entity_poly.type
_entity_poly.pdbx_seq_one_letter_code
_entity_poly.pdbx_strand_id
1 'polypeptide(L)'
;MIQNLGSFIIRTSLILFSCFFLLTACSKDVEVFNGIVHTVDFENKRILVISQLKDSDLNKDYKELLNSGEYSQVIWVNKVAPSEYEKGDEIEVSYESSDDLFPAQVNAKKIIKVKN
;
A
#
# COMPACT_ATOMS: atom_id res chain seq x y z
N MET A 1 -56.59 41.04 7.19
CA MET A 1 -55.88 40.23 8.21
C MET A 1 -56.12 38.77 7.86
N ILE A 2 -55.17 37.89 7.57
CA ILE A 2 -53.72 37.88 7.70
C ILE A 2 -53.21 37.08 6.49
N GLN A 3 -52.40 37.73 5.64
CA GLN A 3 -51.45 37.04 4.79
C GLN A 3 -50.42 36.36 5.70
N ASN A 4 -50.09 35.09 5.45
CA ASN A 4 -48.86 34.37 5.84
C ASN A 4 -49.16 32.95 6.30
N LEU A 5 -49.43 32.04 5.36
CA LEU A 5 -49.24 30.61 5.58
C LEU A 5 -48.27 29.97 4.55
N GLY A 6 -47.68 30.77 3.66
CA GLY A 6 -46.79 30.30 2.60
C GLY A 6 -45.29 30.53 2.84
N SER A 7 -44.91 31.29 3.87
CA SER A 7 -43.51 31.74 4.05
C SER A 7 -42.71 30.92 5.07
N PHE A 8 -43.38 30.16 5.95
CA PHE A 8 -42.70 29.52 7.08
C PHE A 8 -42.19 28.10 6.77
N ILE A 9 -42.82 27.38 5.85
CA ILE A 9 -42.46 25.99 5.50
C ILE A 9 -41.23 25.97 4.56
N ILE A 10 -41.06 26.99 3.72
CA ILE A 10 -39.97 27.04 2.73
C ILE A 10 -38.62 27.39 3.41
N ARG A 11 -38.64 28.02 4.58
CA ARG A 11 -37.42 28.49 5.28
C ARG A 11 -36.74 27.44 6.16
N THR A 12 -37.44 26.38 6.55
CA THR A 12 -36.90 25.32 7.41
C THR A 12 -36.26 24.17 6.64
N SER A 13 -36.56 24.03 5.34
CA SER A 13 -35.94 23.00 4.48
C SER A 13 -34.56 23.35 3.95
N LEU A 14 -34.10 24.61 4.05
CA LEU A 14 -32.82 25.03 3.46
C LEU A 14 -31.61 24.83 4.39
N ILE A 15 -31.81 24.59 5.68
CA ILE A 15 -30.72 24.46 6.66
C ILE A 15 -30.29 22.99 6.81
N LEU A 16 -31.14 22.02 6.44
CA LEU A 16 -30.79 20.59 6.50
C LEU A 16 -29.83 20.11 5.41
N PHE A 17 -29.65 20.89 4.34
CA PHE A 17 -28.74 20.53 3.22
C PHE A 17 -27.31 21.08 3.39
N SER A 18 -27.09 21.96 4.36
CA SER A 18 -25.83 22.71 4.51
C SER A 18 -24.76 22.01 5.35
N CYS A 19 -25.09 20.91 6.05
CA CYS A 19 -24.14 20.22 6.92
C CYS A 19 -23.67 18.86 6.39
N PHE A 20 -24.06 18.47 5.17
CA PHE A 20 -23.52 17.30 4.47
C PHE A 20 -22.28 17.63 3.62
N PHE A 21 -21.54 18.68 3.98
CA PHE A 21 -20.11 18.71 3.70
C PHE A 21 -19.46 17.70 4.65
N LEU A 22 -19.67 16.42 4.30
CA LEU A 22 -18.94 15.29 4.81
C LEU A 22 -17.47 15.66 4.71
N LEU A 23 -16.86 15.87 5.86
CA LEU A 23 -15.45 15.74 6.07
C LEU A 23 -15.08 14.33 5.62
N THR A 24 -14.88 14.12 4.32
CA THR A 24 -14.12 12.98 3.83
C THR A 24 -12.70 13.27 4.28
N ALA A 25 -12.41 12.93 5.53
CA ALA A 25 -11.05 12.80 5.99
C ALA A 25 -10.38 11.91 4.95
N CYS A 26 -9.37 12.45 4.27
CA CYS A 26 -8.54 11.70 3.35
C CYS A 26 -7.67 10.76 4.20
N SER A 27 -8.28 9.71 4.77
CA SER A 27 -7.52 8.57 5.26
C SER A 27 -7.01 7.88 4.01
N LYS A 28 -5.72 8.08 3.70
CA LYS A 28 -5.07 7.20 2.75
C LYS A 28 -5.17 5.80 3.31
N ASP A 29 -5.86 4.92 2.58
CA ASP A 29 -5.95 3.52 2.95
C ASP A 29 -4.53 2.95 3.01
N VAL A 30 -4.24 2.23 4.09
CA VAL A 30 -2.96 1.55 4.25
C VAL A 30 -3.07 0.23 3.50
N GLU A 31 -2.26 0.09 2.46
CA GLU A 31 -2.09 -1.17 1.74
C GLU A 31 -1.15 -2.09 2.52
N VAL A 32 -1.39 -3.40 2.41
CA VAL A 32 -0.60 -4.45 3.05
C VAL A 32 -0.16 -5.46 1.99
N PHE A 33 1.12 -5.76 1.95
CA PHE A 33 1.72 -6.73 1.06
C PHE A 33 2.48 -7.80 1.83
N ASN A 34 2.16 -9.06 1.58
CA ASN A 34 2.81 -10.23 2.18
C ASN A 34 3.67 -10.93 1.14
N GLY A 35 4.91 -11.22 1.50
CA GLY A 35 5.82 -11.94 0.62
C GLY A 35 7.16 -12.29 1.26
N ILE A 36 8.04 -12.85 0.45
CA ILE A 36 9.36 -13.31 0.85
C ILE A 36 10.42 -12.35 0.32
N VAL A 37 11.39 -12.00 1.16
CA VAL A 37 12.56 -11.21 0.76
C VAL A 37 13.42 -12.06 -0.17
N HIS A 38 13.46 -11.68 -1.45
CA HIS A 38 14.30 -12.34 -2.45
C HIS A 38 15.66 -11.67 -2.61
N THR A 39 15.75 -10.35 -2.50
CA THR A 39 16.99 -9.62 -2.75
C THR A 39 17.15 -8.48 -1.76
N VAL A 40 18.36 -8.37 -1.20
CA VAL A 40 18.75 -7.28 -0.30
C VAL A 40 19.78 -6.42 -1.03
N ASP A 41 19.37 -5.21 -1.41
CA ASP A 41 20.20 -4.25 -2.16
C ASP A 41 20.78 -3.23 -1.17
N PHE A 42 22.00 -3.50 -0.71
CA PHE A 42 22.71 -2.67 0.27
C PHE A 42 23.09 -1.29 -0.29
N GLU A 43 23.37 -1.21 -1.59
CA GLU A 43 23.78 0.03 -2.25
C GLU A 43 22.62 1.02 -2.30
N ASN A 44 21.44 0.54 -2.70
CA ASN A 44 20.24 1.37 -2.86
C ASN A 44 19.34 1.38 -1.61
N LYS A 45 19.72 0.67 -0.54
CA LYS A 45 18.98 0.56 0.73
C LYS A 45 17.52 0.15 0.53
N ARG A 46 17.33 -0.95 -0.19
CA ARG A 46 16.00 -1.50 -0.53
C ARG A 46 16.01 -3.03 -0.53
N ILE A 47 14.83 -3.62 -0.42
CA ILE A 47 14.62 -5.07 -0.50
C ILE A 47 13.58 -5.40 -1.56
N LEU A 48 13.80 -6.48 -2.31
CA LEU A 48 12.83 -7.04 -3.26
C LEU A 48 11.99 -8.06 -2.53
N VAL A 49 10.68 -7.88 -2.54
CA VAL A 49 9.73 -8.76 -1.87
C VAL A 49 8.79 -9.33 -2.92
N ILE A 50 8.73 -10.66 -3.01
CA ILE A 50 7.94 -11.38 -3.99
C ILE A 50 6.85 -12.15 -3.24
N SER A 51 5.59 -11.94 -3.63
CA SER A 51 4.49 -12.73 -3.06
C SER A 51 4.50 -14.15 -3.62
N GLN A 52 4.21 -15.13 -2.76
CA GLN A 52 4.13 -16.56 -3.12
C GLN A 52 5.39 -17.12 -3.81
N LEU A 53 6.57 -16.58 -3.47
CA LEU A 53 7.84 -17.08 -3.98
C LEU A 53 8.02 -18.56 -3.61
N LYS A 54 8.38 -19.38 -4.61
CA LYS A 54 8.73 -20.79 -4.39
C LYS A 54 10.13 -20.90 -3.80
N ASP A 55 10.32 -21.81 -2.84
CA ASP A 55 11.65 -22.07 -2.25
C ASP A 55 12.70 -22.45 -3.30
N SER A 56 12.29 -23.17 -4.36
CA SER A 56 13.17 -23.53 -5.49
C SER A 56 13.74 -22.33 -6.23
N ASP A 57 13.06 -21.19 -6.13
CA ASP A 57 13.35 -19.98 -6.90
C ASP A 57 14.13 -18.95 -6.09
N LEU A 58 14.28 -19.15 -4.77
CA LEU A 58 15.00 -18.25 -3.87
C LEU A 58 16.48 -18.02 -4.28
N ASN A 59 17.06 -19.02 -4.94
CA ASN A 59 18.45 -18.99 -5.40
C ASN A 59 18.61 -18.51 -6.85
N LYS A 60 17.52 -18.26 -7.58
CA LYS A 60 17.58 -17.74 -8.96
C LYS A 60 17.97 -16.26 -8.94
N ASP A 61 18.49 -15.77 -10.06
CA ASP A 61 18.72 -14.34 -10.21
C ASP A 61 17.39 -13.60 -10.27
N TYR A 62 17.28 -12.46 -9.58
CA TYR A 62 16.00 -11.76 -9.52
C TYR A 62 15.58 -11.22 -10.88
N LYS A 63 16.51 -10.87 -11.79
CA LYS A 63 16.15 -10.40 -13.14
C LYS A 63 15.58 -11.54 -13.97
N GLU A 64 16.10 -12.75 -13.80
CA GLU A 64 15.52 -13.95 -14.43
C GLU A 64 14.08 -14.19 -13.96
N LEU A 65 13.83 -14.05 -12.64
CA LEU A 65 12.48 -14.18 -12.08
C LEU A 65 11.52 -13.10 -12.58
N LEU A 66 11.97 -11.85 -12.67
CA LEU A 66 11.13 -10.77 -13.18
C LEU A 66 10.81 -10.92 -14.67
N ASN A 67 11.76 -11.43 -15.45
CA ASN A 67 11.58 -11.66 -16.88
C ASN A 67 10.76 -12.93 -17.19
N SER A 68 10.63 -13.88 -16.25
CA SER A 68 9.84 -15.10 -16.48
C SER A 68 8.34 -14.84 -16.50
N GLY A 69 7.88 -13.73 -15.89
CA GLY A 69 6.47 -13.41 -15.74
C GLY A 69 5.71 -14.35 -14.79
N GLU A 70 6.42 -15.23 -14.08
CA GLU A 70 5.82 -16.20 -13.15
C GLU A 70 5.22 -15.52 -11.90
N TYR A 71 5.80 -14.39 -11.51
CA TYR A 71 5.41 -13.64 -10.32
C TYR A 71 4.78 -12.30 -10.71
N SER A 72 3.46 -12.18 -10.53
CA SER A 72 2.71 -10.95 -10.84
C SER A 72 2.74 -9.91 -9.72
N GLN A 73 3.13 -10.31 -8.51
CA GLN A 73 3.12 -9.47 -7.31
C GLN A 73 4.54 -9.35 -6.76
N VAL A 74 5.22 -8.28 -7.15
CA VAL A 74 6.60 -8.00 -6.75
C VAL A 74 6.75 -6.53 -6.43
N ILE A 75 7.38 -6.22 -5.29
CA ILE A 75 7.64 -4.85 -4.85
C ILE A 75 9.10 -4.65 -4.45
N TRP A 76 9.63 -3.47 -4.73
CA TRP A 76 10.80 -2.91 -4.07
C TRP A 76 10.37 -2.09 -2.87
N VAL A 77 10.83 -2.45 -1.69
CA VAL A 77 10.62 -1.67 -0.46
C VAL A 77 11.85 -0.81 -0.21
N ASN A 78 11.67 0.49 -0.34
CA ASN A 78 12.74 1.48 -0.25
C ASN A 78 12.95 2.00 1.17
N LYS A 79 14.13 2.62 1.39
CA LYS A 79 14.52 3.28 2.65
C LYS A 79 14.52 2.35 3.86
N VAL A 80 14.86 1.09 3.63
CA VAL A 80 15.01 0.09 4.71
C VAL A 80 16.45 0.07 5.22
N ALA A 81 16.65 -0.50 6.41
CA ALA A 81 17.97 -0.87 6.90
C ALA A 81 18.30 -2.30 6.40
N PRO A 82 19.15 -2.47 5.36
CA PRO A 82 19.29 -3.78 4.71
C PRO A 82 19.86 -4.87 5.63
N SER A 83 20.64 -4.47 6.65
CA SER A 83 21.18 -5.38 7.67
C SER A 83 20.14 -6.05 8.56
N GLU A 84 18.89 -5.57 8.55
CA GLU A 84 17.80 -6.16 9.33
C GLU A 84 17.10 -7.30 8.58
N TYR A 85 17.42 -7.52 7.30
CA TYR A 85 16.71 -8.47 6.43
C TYR A 85 17.67 -9.44 5.78
N GLU A 86 17.20 -10.67 5.61
CA GLU A 86 17.93 -11.73 4.94
C GLU A 86 17.06 -12.32 3.83
N LYS A 87 17.73 -12.87 2.81
CA LYS A 87 17.04 -13.60 1.74
C LYS A 87 16.32 -14.80 2.37
N GLY A 88 15.02 -14.92 2.11
CA GLY A 88 14.15 -15.97 2.66
C GLY A 88 13.22 -15.50 3.77
N ASP A 89 13.46 -14.31 4.36
CA ASP A 89 12.57 -13.76 5.38
C ASP A 89 11.15 -13.59 4.83
N GLU A 90 10.15 -14.10 5.55
CA GLU A 90 8.75 -13.83 5.27
C GLU A 90 8.31 -12.56 5.99
N ILE A 91 7.83 -11.57 5.25
CA ILE A 91 7.50 -10.25 5.78
C ILE A 91 6.12 -9.75 5.33
N GLU A 92 5.51 -8.96 6.20
CA GLU A 92 4.36 -8.12 5.92
C GLU A 92 4.81 -6.66 5.82
N VAL A 93 4.46 -5.99 4.72
CA VAL A 93 4.83 -4.61 4.41
C VAL A 93 3.56 -3.76 4.34
N SER A 94 3.45 -2.76 5.21
CA SER A 94 2.37 -1.78 5.15
C SER A 94 2.85 -0.49 4.48
N TYR A 95 2.13 0.04 3.48
CA TYR A 95 2.48 1.27 2.75
C TYR A 95 1.23 2.06 2.32
N GLU A 96 1.38 3.32 1.90
CA GLU A 96 0.26 4.18 1.46
C GLU A 96 0.09 4.27 -0.06
N SER A 97 1.18 4.09 -0.79
CA SER A 97 1.22 4.30 -2.24
C SER A 97 2.39 3.55 -2.85
N SER A 98 2.15 2.97 -4.01
CA SER A 98 3.14 2.40 -4.92
C SER A 98 3.23 3.25 -6.20
N ASP A 99 4.29 3.06 -6.98
CA ASP A 99 4.34 3.55 -8.35
C ASP A 99 3.69 2.54 -9.32
N ASP A 100 3.41 2.98 -10.55
CA ASP A 100 2.83 2.13 -11.61
C ASP A 100 3.89 1.31 -12.37
N LEU A 101 5.11 1.18 -11.82
CA LEU A 101 6.20 0.43 -12.44
C LEU A 101 6.14 -1.04 -12.03
N PHE A 102 6.85 -1.89 -12.79
CA PHE A 102 7.05 -3.28 -12.42
C PHE A 102 8.55 -3.61 -12.33
N PRO A 103 9.04 -4.08 -11.16
CA PRO A 103 8.35 -4.16 -9.87
C PRO A 103 7.93 -2.79 -9.33
N ALA A 104 6.81 -2.76 -8.61
CA ALA A 104 6.33 -1.52 -8.02
C ALA A 104 7.25 -1.09 -6.87
N GLN A 105 7.47 0.21 -6.71
CA GLN A 105 8.30 0.74 -5.65
C GLN A 105 7.45 1.35 -4.56
N VAL A 106 7.71 0.97 -3.31
CA VAL A 106 6.98 1.44 -2.14
C VAL A 106 7.92 1.99 -1.08
N ASN A 107 7.42 2.93 -0.29
CA ASN A 107 8.04 3.30 0.98
C ASN A 107 7.18 2.69 2.10
N ALA A 108 7.76 1.76 2.85
CA ALA A 108 7.05 1.14 3.94
C ALA A 108 6.79 2.14 5.07
N LYS A 109 5.57 2.12 5.60
CA LYS A 109 5.24 2.66 6.91
C LYS A 109 5.68 1.72 8.03
N LYS A 110 5.52 0.41 7.79
CA LYS A 110 5.83 -0.64 8.76
C LYS A 110 6.22 -1.91 8.02
N ILE A 111 7.18 -2.63 8.56
CA ILE A 111 7.57 -3.97 8.10
C ILE A 111 7.56 -4.88 9.33
N ILE A 112 6.95 -6.05 9.21
CA ILE A 112 6.88 -7.06 10.26
C ILE A 112 7.47 -8.36 9.71
N LYS A 113 8.44 -8.95 10.41
CA LYS A 113 8.88 -10.33 10.13
C LYS A 113 7.84 -11.31 10.65
N VAL A 114 7.26 -12.08 9.73
CA VAL A 114 6.27 -13.11 10.03
C VAL A 114 6.99 -14.42 10.37
N LYS A 115 8.07 -14.73 9.63
CA LYS A 115 8.87 -15.94 9.82
C LYS A 115 10.31 -15.71 9.36
N ASN A 116 11.25 -16.37 10.07
CA ASN A 116 12.65 -16.56 9.66
C ASN A 116 12.83 -17.96 9.06
#